data_AF-A0A1W1CHF3-F1
#
_entry.id   AF-A0A1W1CHF3-F1
#
_cell.length_a   1.000
_cell.length_b   1.000
_cell.length_c   1.000
_cell.angle_alpha   90.00
_cell.angle_beta   90.00
_cell.angle_gamma   90.00
#
_symmetry.space_group_name_H-M   'P 1'
#
loop_
_entity.id
_entity.type
_entity.pdbx_description
1 polymer ?
#
loop_
_entity_poly.entity_id
_entity_poly.type
_entity_poly.pdbx_seq_one_letter_code
_entity_poly.pdbx_strand_id
1 'polypeptide(L)'
;MAKKGYTHKITPIKPNKAIKIFEKLGFQQFPPSGGGSHIPMKRNKDDNNYLVLVKHGEINPLAMKKMLKNIGITEKQYLDVFNSL
;
A
#
# COMPACT_ATOMS: atom_id res chain seq x y z
N MET A 1 -20.11 -14.41 14.52
CA MET A 1 -18.94 -13.62 14.09
C MET A 1 -18.33 -14.31 12.86
N ALA A 2 -18.63 -13.84 11.65
CA ALA A 2 -18.09 -14.44 10.43
C ALA A 2 -16.58 -14.17 10.38
N LYS A 3 -15.76 -15.23 10.43
CA LYS A 3 -14.32 -15.14 10.19
C LYS A 3 -14.14 -14.66 8.75
N LYS A 4 -13.86 -13.36 8.56
CA LYS A 4 -13.45 -12.80 7.26
C LYS A 4 -12.31 -13.68 6.74
N GLY A 5 -12.48 -14.24 5.55
CA GLY A 5 -11.53 -15.18 4.96
C GLY A 5 -10.12 -14.61 4.95
N TYR A 6 -9.20 -15.31 5.62
CA TYR A 6 -7.79 -14.96 5.61
C TYR A 6 -7.26 -15.10 4.19
N THR A 7 -6.81 -14.00 3.60
CA THR A 7 -6.16 -14.06 2.30
C THR A 7 -4.68 -14.35 2.54
N HIS A 8 -4.19 -15.46 1.97
CA HIS A 8 -2.80 -15.91 2.09
C HIS A 8 -1.89 -15.42 0.93
N LYS A 9 -2.44 -14.64 0.01
CA LYS A 9 -1.75 -14.17 -1.20
C LYS A 9 -2.08 -12.72 -1.46
N ILE A 10 -1.14 -11.97 -2.04
CA ILE A 10 -1.41 -10.61 -2.50
C ILE A 10 -2.36 -10.68 -3.70
N THR A 11 -3.56 -10.14 -3.55
CA THR A 11 -4.57 -10.00 -4.62
C THR A 11 -4.53 -8.61 -5.23
N PRO A 12 -5.07 -8.40 -6.44
CA PRO A 12 -5.34 -7.06 -6.96
C PRO A 12 -6.10 -6.24 -5.92
N ILE A 13 -5.73 -4.97 -5.79
CA ILE A 13 -6.29 -4.08 -4.77
C ILE A 13 -6.55 -2.69 -5.31
N LYS A 14 -7.70 -2.13 -4.94
CA LYS A 14 -8.03 -0.74 -5.24
C LYS A 14 -7.08 0.23 -4.51
N PRO A 15 -6.68 1.34 -5.15
CA PRO A 15 -5.78 2.35 -4.57
C PRO A 15 -6.19 2.82 -3.18
N ASN A 16 -7.48 3.11 -2.97
CA ASN A 16 -8.00 3.55 -1.68
C ASN A 16 -7.78 2.53 -0.54
N LYS A 17 -7.84 1.22 -0.86
CA LYS A 17 -7.57 0.18 0.14
C LYS A 17 -6.06 0.04 0.36
N ALA A 18 -5.24 0.15 -0.69
CA ALA A 18 -3.79 0.15 -0.57
C ALA A 18 -3.29 1.32 0.29
N ILE A 19 -3.81 2.53 0.07
CA ILE A 19 -3.51 3.72 0.88
C ILE A 19 -3.72 3.43 2.37
N LYS A 20 -4.90 2.90 2.75
CA LYS A 20 -5.21 2.55 4.15
C LYS A 20 -4.26 1.51 4.75
N ILE A 21 -3.81 0.56 3.95
CA ILE A 21 -2.81 -0.44 4.39
C ILE A 21 -1.49 0.25 4.68
N PHE A 22 -1.01 1.08 3.75
CA PHE A 22 0.25 1.80 3.92
C PHE A 22 0.18 2.79 5.07
N GLU A 23 -0.95 3.46 5.30
CA GLU A 23 -1.19 4.29 6.49
C GLU A 23 -1.06 3.50 7.79
N LYS A 24 -1.67 2.30 7.88
CA LYS A 24 -1.50 1.40 9.03
C LYS A 24 -0.06 0.86 9.18
N LEU A 25 0.70 0.79 8.09
CA LEU A 25 2.13 0.44 8.08
C LEU A 25 3.04 1.64 8.41
N GLY A 26 2.47 2.80 8.75
CA GLY A 26 3.21 4.00 9.16
C GLY A 26 3.63 4.91 8.01
N PHE A 27 3.07 4.75 6.81
CA PHE A 27 3.27 5.69 5.70
C PHE A 27 2.24 6.81 5.74
N GLN A 28 2.59 7.96 5.18
CA GLN A 28 1.75 9.12 5.04
C GLN A 28 1.68 9.52 3.56
N GLN A 29 0.53 10.02 3.14
CA GLN A 29 0.34 10.52 1.78
C GLN A 29 0.99 11.90 1.63
N PHE A 30 1.78 12.09 0.58
CA PHE A 30 2.35 13.38 0.18
C PHE A 30 1.83 13.77 -1.20
N PRO A 31 0.54 14.13 -1.32
CA PRO A 31 -0.07 14.40 -2.61
C PRO A 31 0.61 15.61 -3.29
N PRO A 32 0.85 15.55 -4.61
CA PRO A 32 1.36 16.71 -5.34
C PRO A 32 0.30 17.83 -5.38
N SER A 33 0.72 19.08 -5.26
CA SER A 33 -0.15 20.28 -5.18
C SER A 33 -1.07 20.49 -6.40
N GLY A 34 -0.92 19.71 -7.47
CA GLY A 34 -1.68 19.83 -8.72
C GLY A 34 -2.69 18.72 -9.01
N GLY A 35 -3.07 17.90 -8.02
CA GLY A 35 -4.15 16.91 -8.20
C GLY A 35 -3.77 15.69 -9.06
N GLY A 36 -2.51 15.29 -9.04
CA GLY A 36 -2.02 14.17 -9.84
C GLY A 36 -2.68 12.81 -9.51
N SER A 37 -2.71 11.93 -10.53
CA SER A 37 -3.09 10.52 -10.40
C SER A 37 -2.09 9.68 -9.61
N HIS A 38 -0.93 10.24 -9.26
CA HIS A 38 0.12 9.58 -8.51
C HIS A 38 0.14 10.14 -7.08
N ILE A 39 0.10 9.25 -6.09
CA ILE A 39 0.17 9.56 -4.67
C ILE A 39 1.49 9.01 -4.14
N PRO A 40 2.50 9.87 -3.93
CA PRO A 40 3.68 9.51 -3.17
C PRO A 40 3.28 9.19 -1.73
N MET A 41 3.83 8.12 -1.17
CA MET A 41 3.72 7.81 0.25
C MET A 41 5.10 7.56 0.84
N LYS A 42 5.36 8.14 2.02
CA LYS A 42 6.62 8.05 2.77
C LYS A 42 6.35 7.83 4.26
N ARG A 43 7.28 7.25 5.02
CA ARG A 43 7.11 7.13 6.48
C ARG A 43 7.34 8.46 7.21
N ASN A 44 8.29 9.25 6.72
CA ASN A 44 8.57 10.59 7.18
C ASN A 44 9.00 11.47 5.99
N LYS A 45 9.12 12.79 6.19
CA LYS A 45 9.48 13.73 5.10
C LYS A 45 10.85 13.44 4.50
N ASP A 46 11.79 13.02 5.33
CA ASP A 46 13.20 12.78 5.00
C ASP A 46 13.48 11.33 4.56
N ASP A 47 12.44 10.50 4.43
CA ASP A 47 12.59 9.10 4.05
C ASP A 47 12.94 9.04 2.56
N ASN A 48 14.11 8.48 2.28
CA ASN A 48 14.54 8.16 0.92
C ASN A 48 13.75 6.96 0.36
N ASN A 49 13.15 6.15 1.23
CA ASN A 49 12.25 5.08 0.82
C ASN A 49 10.83 5.60 0.68
N TYR A 50 10.40 5.80 -0.56
CA TYR A 50 9.04 6.18 -0.89
C TYR A 50 8.42 5.18 -1.88
N LEU A 51 7.11 5.11 -1.86
CA LEU A 51 6.32 4.39 -2.86
C LEU A 51 5.38 5.37 -3.55
N VAL A 52 4.96 5.03 -4.77
CA VAL A 52 4.00 5.83 -5.52
C VAL A 52 2.82 4.94 -5.87
N LEU A 53 1.64 5.30 -5.37
CA LEU A 53 0.39 4.66 -5.74
C LEU A 53 -0.29 5.43 -6.87
N VAL A 54 -0.94 4.72 -7.78
CA VAL A 54 -1.81 5.33 -8.80
C VAL A 54 -3.25 5.37 -8.29
N LYS A 55 -3.99 6.45 -8.52
CA LYS A 55 -5.41 6.62 -8.12
C LYS A 55 -6.40 5.87 -9.00
N HIS A 56 -5.99 5.39 -10.17
CA HIS A 56 -6.84 4.69 -11.13
C HIS A 56 -6.42 3.23 -11.28
N GLY A 57 -7.40 2.38 -11.61
CA GLY A 57 -7.19 0.94 -11.81
C GLY A 57 -6.98 0.16 -10.51
N GLU A 58 -6.65 -1.12 -10.65
CA GLU A 58 -6.22 -1.97 -9.54
C GLU A 58 -4.71 -2.15 -9.57
N ILE A 59 -4.10 -2.20 -8.39
CA ILE A 59 -2.66 -2.46 -8.29
C ILE A 59 -2.47 -3.96 -8.43
N ASN A 60 -1.78 -4.36 -9.50
CA ASN A 60 -1.45 -5.76 -9.75
C ASN A 60 -0.55 -6.33 -8.62
N PRO A 61 -0.76 -7.57 -8.18
CA PRO A 61 0.09 -8.25 -7.20
C PRO A 61 1.60 -8.16 -7.45
N LEU A 62 2.04 -8.22 -8.72
CA LEU A 62 3.45 -8.10 -9.08
C LEU A 62 4.00 -6.71 -8.78
N ALA A 63 3.24 -5.66 -9.11
CA ALA A 63 3.60 -4.28 -8.80
C ALA A 63 3.65 -4.08 -7.28
N MET A 64 2.65 -4.61 -6.55
CA MET A 64 2.63 -4.58 -5.10
C MET A 64 3.86 -5.26 -4.49
N LYS A 65 4.20 -6.49 -4.91
CA LYS A 65 5.39 -7.21 -4.41
C LYS A 65 6.68 -6.44 -4.65
N LYS A 66 6.83 -5.79 -5.82
CA LYS A 66 7.98 -4.92 -6.10
C LYS A 66 8.01 -3.71 -5.17
N MET A 67 6.88 -3.03 -4.96
CA MET A 67 6.80 -1.90 -4.02
C MET A 67 7.18 -2.33 -2.60
N LEU A 68 6.61 -3.43 -2.10
CA LEU A 68 6.90 -3.96 -0.76
C LEU A 68 8.38 -4.28 -0.58
N LYS A 69 9.01 -4.91 -1.58
CA LYS A 69 10.46 -5.19 -1.58
C LYS A 69 11.28 -3.91 -1.50
N ASN A 70 10.93 -2.88 -2.28
CA ASN A 70 11.68 -1.62 -2.31
C ASN A 70 11.62 -0.85 -0.99
N ILE A 71 10.52 -0.97 -0.24
CA ILE A 71 10.32 -0.28 1.05
C ILE A 71 10.60 -1.16 2.27
N GLY A 72 11.16 -2.35 2.06
CA GLY A 72 11.53 -3.29 3.13
C GLY A 72 10.35 -3.85 3.93
N ILE A 73 9.17 -3.97 3.33
CA ILE A 73 7.99 -4.59 3.96
C ILE A 73 7.87 -6.03 3.46
N THR A 74 7.72 -6.97 4.39
CA THR A 74 7.50 -8.38 4.05
C THR A 74 6.06 -8.63 3.61
N GLU A 75 5.85 -9.66 2.78
CA GLU A 75 4.50 -10.09 2.37
C GLU A 75 3.61 -10.41 3.58
N LYS A 76 4.19 -10.99 4.65
CA LYS A 76 3.47 -11.27 5.91
C LYS A 76 2.96 -9.99 6.58
N GLN A 77 3.81 -8.99 6.79
CA GLN A 77 3.41 -7.71 7.40
C GLN A 77 2.29 -7.04 6.60
N TYR A 78 2.39 -7.07 5.26
CA TYR A 78 1.33 -6.56 4.40
C TYR A 78 0.01 -7.33 4.58
N LEU A 79 0.05 -8.66 4.55
CA LEU A 79 -1.15 -9.50 4.67
C LEU A 79 -1.79 -9.41 6.06
N ASP A 80 -1.01 -9.28 7.12
CA ASP A 80 -1.52 -9.07 8.48
C ASP A 80 -2.36 -7.79 8.56
N VAL A 81 -1.84 -6.68 7.99
CA VAL A 81 -2.58 -5.42 7.92
C VAL A 81 -3.78 -5.54 6.97
N PHE A 82 -3.61 -6.17 5.81
CA PHE A 82 -4.69 -6.37 4.83
C PHE A 82 -5.88 -7.14 5.41
N ASN A 83 -5.63 -8.20 6.17
CA ASN A 83 -6.65 -9.03 6.80
C ASN A 83 -7.28 -8.35 8.04
N SER A 84 -6.63 -7.33 8.61
CA SER A 84 -7.15 -6.51 9.72
C SER A 84 -8.11 -5.38 9.31
N LEU A 85 -8.32 -5.16 8.00
CA LEU A 85 -9.21 -4.15 7.44
C LEU A 85 -10.63 -4.71 7.18
#